data_AF-A0A962EAQ6-F1
#
_entry.id   AF-A0A962EAQ6-F1
#
_cell.length_a   1.000
_cell.length_b   1.000
_cell.length_c   1.000
_cell.angle_alpha   90.00
_cell.angle_beta   90.00
_cell.angle_gamma   90.00
#
_symmetry.space_group_name_H-M   'P 1'
#
loop_
_entity.id
_entity.type
_entity.pdbx_description
1 polymer ?
#
loop_
_entity_poly.entity_id
_entity_poly.type
_entity_poly.pdbx_seq_one_letter_code
_entity_poly.pdbx_strand_id
1 'polypeptide(L)'
;FGIQTWVGGAAIYTILNVVTGNAIVGDKLPLLGIDLGQTLSFLAFWALHVVFIRYGTESIRWLELLAAPLLILMCLALLGWAYVQADGFGPMLSTPSRFAEGGDRAGQFASVFWPSLTAMVGFWATLALNIPDFTRYAKSQRDQIIGQALGLPLPMALLAFVGVAVTSATVIIYGEAIWDPVALTGRMGGSAVVVALLALLLATLTTNLAANVVAPANGFSNLAPEKISFRMGGYITAGIGIAIFPWKLLESTGAYIFTWLIGYSALLGPIAGIMLADYFLIRRTQLDVAALFR
;
A
#
# COMPACT_ATOMS: atom_id res chain seq x y z
N PHE A 1 7.33 -1.58 -3.96
CA PHE A 1 7.08 -2.77 -4.80
C PHE A 1 7.17 -4.07 -4.01
N GLY A 2 8.37 -4.49 -3.56
CA GLY A 2 8.56 -5.79 -2.91
C GLY A 2 7.66 -6.06 -1.70
N ILE A 3 7.46 -5.06 -0.83
CA ILE A 3 6.58 -5.16 0.34
C ILE A 3 5.14 -5.51 -0.04
N GLN A 4 4.56 -4.82 -1.03
CA GLN A 4 3.20 -5.11 -1.49
C GLN A 4 3.13 -6.45 -2.24
N THR A 5 4.19 -6.82 -2.96
CA THR A 5 4.29 -8.16 -3.56
C THR A 5 4.29 -9.27 -2.48
N TRP A 6 4.91 -9.01 -1.33
CA TRP A 6 4.85 -9.91 -0.17
C TRP A 6 3.43 -10.03 0.42
N VAL A 7 2.74 -8.90 0.62
CA VAL A 7 1.35 -8.91 1.12
C VAL A 7 0.42 -9.69 0.19
N GLY A 8 0.51 -9.48 -1.12
CA GLY A 8 -0.28 -10.28 -2.06
C GLY A 8 0.16 -11.75 -2.12
N GLY A 9 1.46 -12.04 -2.02
CA GLY A 9 1.95 -13.41 -1.88
C GLY A 9 1.35 -14.12 -0.66
N ALA A 10 1.21 -13.43 0.47
CA ALA A 10 0.58 -13.97 1.68
C ALA A 10 -0.92 -14.27 1.46
N ALA A 11 -1.63 -13.48 0.65
CA ALA A 11 -3.00 -13.78 0.27
C ALA A 11 -3.11 -15.05 -0.59
N ILE A 12 -2.23 -15.26 -1.58
CA ILE A 12 -2.16 -16.52 -2.35
C ILE A 12 -1.90 -17.71 -1.41
N TYR A 13 -0.90 -17.58 -0.53
CA TYR A 13 -0.54 -18.61 0.43
C TYR A 13 -1.72 -18.99 1.33
N THR A 14 -2.45 -17.99 1.83
CA THR A 14 -3.64 -18.20 2.67
C THR A 14 -4.75 -18.91 1.89
N ILE A 15 -5.04 -18.51 0.65
CA ILE A 15 -6.02 -19.20 -0.20
C ILE A 15 -5.65 -20.68 -0.36
N LEU A 16 -4.40 -20.96 -0.73
CA LEU A 16 -3.94 -22.33 -0.95
C LEU A 16 -4.06 -23.18 0.32
N ASN A 17 -3.70 -22.62 1.48
CA ASN A 17 -3.83 -23.32 2.76
C ASN A 17 -5.29 -23.57 3.17
N VAL A 18 -6.19 -22.61 2.92
CA VAL A 18 -7.63 -22.79 3.16
C VAL A 18 -8.19 -23.92 2.28
N VAL A 19 -7.77 -24.01 1.01
CA VAL A 19 -8.26 -25.03 0.07
C VAL A 19 -7.64 -26.40 0.32
N THR A 20 -6.35 -26.45 0.68
CA THR A 20 -5.60 -27.71 0.83
C THR A 20 -5.57 -28.24 2.26
N GLY A 21 -6.15 -27.53 3.23
CA GLY A 21 -6.11 -27.92 4.64
C GLY A 21 -4.72 -27.76 5.25
N ASN A 22 -4.06 -26.63 5.00
CA ASN A 22 -2.70 -26.30 5.46
C ASN A 22 -1.58 -27.21 4.91
N ALA A 23 -1.78 -27.87 3.77
CA ALA A 23 -0.82 -28.84 3.23
C ALA A 23 0.50 -28.22 2.75
N ILE A 24 0.54 -26.91 2.49
CA ILE A 24 1.73 -26.21 2.00
C ILE A 24 2.49 -25.47 3.12
N VAL A 25 2.02 -25.57 4.37
CA VAL A 25 2.75 -25.09 5.55
C VAL A 25 3.93 -26.02 5.76
N GLY A 26 5.12 -25.46 5.86
CA GLY A 26 6.35 -26.22 6.05
C GLY A 26 7.36 -25.51 6.92
N ASP A 27 8.51 -26.15 7.11
CA ASP A 27 9.60 -25.57 7.88
C ASP A 27 10.23 -24.37 7.17
N LYS A 28 10.73 -23.43 7.98
CA LYS A 28 11.40 -22.23 7.48
C LYS A 28 12.71 -22.59 6.78
N LEU A 29 12.92 -22.02 5.60
CA LEU A 29 14.16 -22.18 4.86
C LEU A 29 15.31 -21.44 5.57
N PRO A 30 16.48 -22.06 5.80
CA PRO A 30 17.58 -21.51 6.60
C PRO A 30 18.10 -20.14 6.17
N LEU A 31 18.00 -19.81 4.87
CA LEU A 31 18.48 -18.53 4.31
C LEU A 31 17.39 -17.46 4.24
N LEU A 32 16.16 -17.87 3.91
CA LEU A 32 15.06 -16.94 3.62
C LEU A 32 14.26 -16.58 4.87
N GLY A 33 14.20 -17.46 5.87
CA GLY A 33 13.41 -17.27 7.09
C GLY A 33 11.89 -17.47 6.90
N ILE A 34 11.49 -17.93 5.71
CA ILE A 34 10.11 -18.22 5.29
C ILE A 34 10.03 -19.64 4.75
N ASP A 35 8.84 -20.24 4.74
CA ASP A 35 8.64 -21.58 4.20
C ASP A 35 8.60 -21.60 2.66
N LEU A 36 8.61 -22.80 2.08
CA LEU A 36 8.58 -22.98 0.62
C LEU A 36 7.26 -22.51 0.00
N GLY A 37 6.13 -22.74 0.66
CA GLY A 37 4.81 -22.31 0.18
C GLY A 37 4.69 -20.79 0.11
N GLN A 38 5.19 -20.09 1.13
CA GLN A 38 5.28 -18.63 1.17
C GLN A 38 6.17 -18.10 0.05
N THR A 39 7.34 -18.73 -0.16
CA THR A 39 8.27 -18.35 -1.23
C THR A 39 7.64 -18.49 -2.61
N LEU A 40 6.99 -19.63 -2.89
CA LEU A 40 6.33 -19.88 -4.17
C LEU A 40 5.13 -18.96 -4.39
N SER A 41 4.35 -18.68 -3.34
CA SER A 41 3.21 -17.76 -3.41
C SER A 41 3.65 -16.32 -3.68
N PHE A 42 4.74 -15.89 -3.04
CA PHE A 42 5.38 -14.60 -3.33
C PHE A 42 5.87 -14.52 -4.78
N LEU A 43 6.60 -15.54 -5.26
CA LEU A 43 7.11 -15.58 -6.63
C LEU A 43 5.99 -15.66 -7.67
N ALA A 44 4.89 -16.35 -7.38
CA ALA A 44 3.71 -16.41 -8.25
C ALA A 44 3.07 -15.01 -8.39
N PHE A 45 2.86 -14.30 -7.29
CA PHE A 45 2.32 -12.95 -7.32
C PHE A 45 3.30 -11.94 -7.96
N TRP A 46 4.60 -12.13 -7.74
CA TRP A 46 5.64 -11.35 -8.43
C TRP A 46 5.61 -11.58 -9.95
N ALA A 47 5.52 -12.84 -10.40
CA ALA A 47 5.46 -13.17 -11.82
C ALA A 47 4.22 -12.54 -12.48
N LEU A 48 3.09 -12.49 -11.77
CA LEU A 48 1.90 -11.78 -12.22
C LEU A 48 2.20 -10.29 -12.49
N HIS A 49 2.93 -9.61 -11.60
CA HIS A 49 3.34 -8.22 -11.84
C HIS A 49 4.22 -8.08 -13.08
N VAL A 50 5.20 -8.98 -13.26
CA VAL A 50 6.10 -8.97 -14.43
C VAL A 50 5.31 -9.11 -15.73
N VAL A 51 4.25 -9.94 -15.75
CA VAL A 51 3.35 -10.06 -16.89
C VAL A 51 2.65 -8.73 -17.20
N PHE A 52 2.12 -8.02 -16.21
CA PHE A 52 1.50 -6.70 -16.44
C PHE A 52 2.52 -5.64 -16.85
N ILE A 53 3.73 -5.65 -16.29
CA ILE A 53 4.82 -4.75 -16.69
C ILE A 53 5.17 -4.93 -18.17
N ARG A 54 5.14 -6.17 -18.67
CA ARG A 54 5.36 -6.48 -20.10
C ARG A 54 4.35 -5.76 -21.00
N TYR A 55 3.07 -5.73 -20.61
CA TYR A 55 2.01 -5.08 -21.38
C TYR A 55 2.03 -3.55 -21.28
N GLY A 56 2.71 -2.99 -20.27
CA GLY A 56 2.95 -1.56 -20.13
C GLY A 56 1.78 -0.78 -19.52
N THR A 57 1.85 0.55 -19.63
CA THR A 57 1.00 1.51 -18.88
C THR A 57 -0.50 1.39 -19.17
N GLU A 58 -0.91 1.03 -20.39
CA GLU A 58 -2.33 0.86 -20.73
C GLU A 58 -2.99 -0.26 -19.94
N SER A 59 -2.26 -1.35 -19.67
CA SER A 59 -2.77 -2.47 -18.87
C SER A 59 -3.02 -2.04 -17.42
N ILE A 60 -2.15 -1.19 -16.86
CA ILE A 60 -2.27 -0.64 -15.50
C ILE A 60 -3.51 0.24 -15.42
N ARG A 61 -3.68 1.16 -16.36
CA ARG A 61 -4.83 2.09 -16.41
C ARG A 61 -6.16 1.35 -16.49
N TRP A 62 -6.27 0.34 -17.35
CA TRP A 62 -7.51 -0.44 -17.49
C TRP A 62 -7.84 -1.20 -16.20
N LEU A 63 -6.82 -1.80 -15.58
CA LEU A 63 -6.94 -2.55 -14.35
C LEU A 63 -7.36 -1.66 -13.16
N GLU A 64 -6.85 -0.43 -13.08
CA GLU A 64 -7.27 0.57 -12.09
C GLU A 64 -8.75 0.96 -12.23
N LEU A 65 -9.22 1.20 -13.47
CA LEU A 65 -10.61 1.57 -13.73
C LEU A 65 -11.60 0.49 -13.30
N LEU A 66 -11.22 -0.78 -13.48
CA LEU A 66 -12.02 -1.91 -13.02
C LEU A 66 -11.96 -2.10 -11.50
N ALA A 67 -10.77 -1.93 -10.92
CA ALA A 67 -10.55 -2.22 -9.51
C ALA A 67 -11.16 -1.18 -8.57
N ALA A 68 -11.15 0.11 -8.93
CA ALA A 68 -11.67 1.18 -8.07
C ALA A 68 -13.11 0.94 -7.55
N PRO A 69 -14.12 0.66 -8.40
CA PRO A 69 -15.48 0.36 -7.92
C PRO A 69 -15.54 -0.94 -7.12
N LEU A 70 -14.77 -1.96 -7.52
CA LEU A 70 -14.71 -3.22 -6.78
C LEU A 70 -14.18 -3.02 -5.36
N LEU A 71 -13.15 -2.18 -5.20
CA LEU A 71 -12.56 -1.86 -3.90
C LEU A 71 -13.54 -1.19 -2.97
N ILE A 72 -14.34 -0.25 -3.48
CA ILE A 72 -15.39 0.41 -2.69
C ILE A 72 -16.44 -0.62 -2.26
N LEU A 73 -16.91 -1.44 -3.19
CA LEU A 73 -17.90 -2.49 -2.89
C LEU A 73 -17.38 -3.47 -1.84
N MET A 74 -16.12 -3.86 -1.91
CA MET A 74 -15.49 -4.70 -0.90
C MET A 74 -15.41 -4.02 0.47
N CYS A 75 -15.01 -2.75 0.52
CA CYS A 75 -14.95 -2.00 1.77
C CYS A 75 -16.33 -1.95 2.44
N LEU A 76 -17.38 -1.71 1.66
CA LEU A 76 -18.75 -1.72 2.15
C LEU A 76 -19.22 -3.11 2.57
N ALA A 77 -18.86 -4.16 1.82
CA ALA A 77 -19.18 -5.53 2.16
C ALA A 77 -18.51 -5.97 3.46
N LEU A 78 -17.23 -5.65 3.65
CA LEU A 78 -16.48 -5.96 4.86
C LEU A 78 -17.02 -5.17 6.06
N LEU A 79 -17.39 -3.90 5.86
CA LEU A 79 -18.04 -3.09 6.90
C LEU A 79 -19.41 -3.67 7.29
N GLY A 80 -20.21 -4.09 6.30
CA GLY A 80 -21.50 -4.73 6.54
C GLY A 80 -21.36 -6.06 7.28
N TRP A 81 -20.39 -6.88 6.90
CA TRP A 81 -20.05 -8.12 7.63
C TRP A 81 -19.66 -7.83 9.08
N ALA A 82 -18.75 -6.87 9.30
CA ALA A 82 -18.31 -6.50 10.64
C ALA A 82 -19.48 -5.99 11.50
N TYR A 83 -20.34 -5.15 10.93
CA TYR A 83 -21.54 -4.65 11.60
C TYR A 83 -22.49 -5.77 12.02
N VAL A 84 -22.76 -6.74 11.15
CA VAL A 84 -23.66 -7.87 11.48
C VAL A 84 -23.04 -8.77 12.55
N GLN A 85 -21.76 -9.10 12.43
CA GLN A 85 -21.09 -10.02 13.37
C GLN A 85 -20.80 -9.40 14.74
N ALA A 86 -20.68 -8.07 14.81
CA ALA A 86 -20.46 -7.32 16.05
C ALA A 86 -21.76 -6.82 16.70
N ASP A 87 -22.93 -7.22 16.18
CA ASP A 87 -24.26 -6.75 16.61
C ASP A 87 -24.38 -5.21 16.60
N GLY A 88 -23.91 -4.61 15.50
CA GLY A 88 -23.86 -3.18 15.28
C GLY A 88 -22.43 -2.64 15.23
N PHE A 89 -22.28 -1.32 15.43
CA PHE A 89 -20.96 -0.71 15.58
C PHE A 89 -20.31 -1.00 16.95
N GLY A 90 -21.01 -1.71 17.84
CA GLY A 90 -20.51 -2.13 19.15
C GLY A 90 -19.96 -0.97 19.98
N PRO A 91 -18.96 -1.21 20.85
CA PRO A 91 -18.28 -0.19 21.62
C PRO A 91 -17.30 0.65 20.78
N MET A 92 -17.15 0.44 19.47
CA MET A 92 -16.19 1.20 18.65
C MET A 92 -16.35 2.72 18.83
N LEU A 93 -17.59 3.20 18.79
CA LEU A 93 -17.90 4.63 18.90
C LEU A 93 -18.01 5.11 20.35
N SER A 94 -18.08 4.20 21.32
CA SER A 94 -18.27 4.51 22.74
C SER A 94 -17.09 4.12 23.63
N THR A 95 -16.03 3.51 23.06
CA THR A 95 -14.81 3.14 23.78
C THR A 95 -14.09 4.42 24.20
N PRO A 96 -13.86 4.64 25.51
CA PRO A 96 -13.14 5.80 25.99
C PRO A 96 -11.72 5.86 25.44
N SER A 97 -11.25 7.06 25.11
CA SER A 97 -9.87 7.25 24.68
C SER A 97 -8.90 6.85 25.79
N ARG A 98 -7.95 5.96 25.48
CA ARG A 98 -6.85 5.60 26.40
C ARG A 98 -5.91 6.76 26.71
N PHE A 99 -5.96 7.82 25.89
CA PHE A 99 -5.17 9.04 26.09
C PHE A 99 -5.91 10.10 26.91
N ALA A 100 -7.20 9.88 27.24
CA ALA A 100 -7.93 10.76 28.13
C ALA A 100 -7.32 10.77 29.54
N GLU A 101 -7.63 11.81 30.32
CA GLU A 101 -7.21 11.92 31.71
C GLU A 101 -7.70 10.69 32.51
N GLY A 102 -6.79 10.04 33.23
CA GLY A 102 -7.06 8.78 33.95
C GLY A 102 -6.95 7.49 33.12
N GLY A 103 -6.67 7.57 31.82
CA GLY A 103 -6.40 6.40 30.97
C GLY A 103 -4.93 5.93 30.98
N ASP A 104 -4.68 4.69 30.59
CA ASP A 104 -3.34 4.06 30.60
C ASP A 104 -2.24 4.83 29.83
N ARG A 105 -2.64 5.70 28.89
CA ARG A 105 -1.74 6.49 28.04
C ARG A 105 -1.95 7.99 28.20
N ALA A 106 -2.53 8.42 29.32
CA ALA A 106 -2.70 9.84 29.64
C ALA A 106 -1.36 10.59 29.49
N GLY A 107 -1.41 11.76 28.84
CA GLY A 107 -0.22 12.59 28.57
C GLY A 107 0.68 12.11 27.43
N GLN A 108 0.45 10.93 26.84
CA GLN A 108 1.28 10.38 25.76
C GLN A 108 0.73 10.67 24.34
N PHE A 109 -0.30 11.51 24.23
CA PHE A 109 -0.92 11.78 22.93
C PHE A 109 0.09 12.36 21.92
N ALA A 110 0.81 13.42 22.31
CA ALA A 110 1.74 14.09 21.41
C ALA A 110 2.92 13.20 20.98
N SER A 111 3.43 12.35 21.89
CA SER A 111 4.54 11.44 21.60
C SER A 111 4.17 10.30 20.67
N VAL A 112 2.88 9.97 20.55
CA VAL A 112 2.36 8.98 19.58
C VAL A 112 1.88 9.66 18.30
N PHE A 113 1.18 10.78 18.41
CA PHE A 113 0.53 11.46 17.30
C PHE A 113 1.54 11.99 16.28
N TRP A 114 2.56 12.75 16.70
CA TRP A 114 3.50 13.37 15.76
C TRP A 114 4.33 12.34 14.97
N PRO A 115 4.89 11.28 15.59
CA PRO A 115 5.57 10.23 14.84
C PRO A 115 4.62 9.46 13.92
N SER A 116 3.39 9.18 14.37
CA SER A 116 2.40 8.47 13.53
C SER A 116 1.99 9.30 12.32
N LEU A 117 1.74 10.60 12.51
CA LEU A 117 1.44 11.52 11.42
C LEU A 117 2.62 11.60 10.44
N THR A 118 3.84 11.71 10.95
CA THR A 118 5.06 11.73 10.13
C THR A 118 5.20 10.44 9.32
N ALA A 119 4.97 9.27 9.92
CA ALA A 119 4.99 7.99 9.23
C ALA A 119 3.92 7.90 8.14
N MET A 120 2.70 8.43 8.38
CA MET A 120 1.64 8.46 7.37
C MET A 120 1.96 9.40 6.21
N VAL A 121 2.49 10.60 6.48
CA VAL A 121 2.97 11.52 5.43
C VAL A 121 4.11 10.88 4.64
N GLY A 122 5.05 10.24 5.35
CA GLY A 122 6.16 9.49 4.80
C GLY A 122 5.77 8.38 3.84
N PHE A 123 4.74 7.63 4.21
CA PHE A 123 4.19 6.55 3.40
C PHE A 123 3.72 7.05 2.02
N TRP A 124 3.18 8.27 1.95
CA TRP A 124 2.70 8.90 0.71
C TRP A 124 3.72 9.83 0.04
N ALA A 125 4.85 10.11 0.69
CA ALA A 125 5.82 11.09 0.21
C ALA A 125 6.41 10.71 -1.16
N THR A 126 6.59 9.42 -1.46
CA THR A 126 6.98 8.94 -2.80
C THR A 126 6.00 9.38 -3.87
N LEU A 127 4.72 9.13 -3.63
CA LEU A 127 3.66 9.42 -4.59
C LEU A 127 3.49 10.94 -4.76
N ALA A 128 3.67 11.70 -3.68
CA ALA A 128 3.64 13.15 -3.74
C ALA A 128 4.78 13.72 -4.62
N LEU A 129 6.00 13.17 -4.49
CA LEU A 129 7.15 13.60 -5.28
C LEU A 129 7.07 13.22 -6.76
N ASN A 130 6.40 12.10 -7.08
CA ASN A 130 6.28 11.58 -8.44
C ASN A 130 4.92 11.85 -9.10
N ILE A 131 4.02 12.59 -8.44
CA ILE A 131 2.70 12.91 -9.01
C ILE A 131 2.77 13.54 -10.42
N PRO A 132 3.84 14.30 -10.81
CA PRO A 132 4.01 14.76 -12.18
C PRO A 132 4.06 13.65 -13.25
N ASP A 133 4.47 12.43 -12.89
CA ASP A 133 4.50 11.29 -13.81
C ASP A 133 3.10 10.92 -14.31
N PHE A 134 2.07 11.18 -13.50
CA PHE A 134 0.67 10.96 -13.85
C PHE A 134 0.02 12.24 -14.41
N THR A 135 0.24 13.38 -13.75
CA THR A 135 -0.46 14.62 -14.12
C THR A 135 0.02 15.21 -15.44
N ARG A 136 1.20 14.82 -15.95
CA ARG A 136 1.62 15.14 -17.33
C ARG A 136 0.67 14.62 -18.42
N TYR A 137 -0.14 13.61 -18.10
CA TYR A 137 -1.16 13.06 -19.00
C TYR A 137 -2.56 13.63 -18.74
N ALA A 138 -2.72 14.55 -17.76
CA ALA A 138 -3.99 15.21 -17.51
C ALA A 138 -4.32 16.19 -18.64
N LYS A 139 -5.62 16.32 -18.98
CA LYS A 139 -6.08 17.22 -20.04
C LYS A 139 -5.93 18.70 -19.65
N SER A 140 -6.04 19.02 -18.37
CA SER A 140 -5.90 20.38 -17.85
C SER A 140 -5.46 20.41 -16.38
N GLN A 141 -4.98 21.58 -15.93
CA GLN A 141 -4.67 21.82 -14.51
C GLN A 141 -5.90 21.68 -13.61
N ARG A 142 -7.09 22.04 -14.11
CA ARG A 142 -8.33 21.87 -13.36
C ARG A 142 -8.64 20.39 -13.14
N ASP A 143 -8.44 19.57 -14.18
CA ASP A 143 -8.72 18.13 -14.11
C ASP A 143 -7.80 17.42 -13.10
N GLN A 144 -6.51 17.78 -13.06
CA GLN A 144 -5.60 17.19 -12.07
C GLN A 144 -5.93 17.61 -10.63
N ILE A 145 -6.31 18.88 -10.41
CA ILE A 145 -6.71 19.36 -9.08
C ILE A 145 -7.96 18.63 -8.60
N ILE A 146 -9.02 18.59 -9.42
CA ILE A 146 -10.28 17.94 -9.05
C ILE A 146 -10.07 16.43 -8.86
N GLY A 147 -9.34 15.80 -9.78
CA GLY A 147 -9.05 14.36 -9.72
C GLY A 147 -8.35 13.97 -8.42
N GLN A 148 -7.36 14.74 -7.98
CA GLN A 148 -6.64 14.47 -6.72
C GLN A 148 -7.48 14.83 -5.48
N ALA A 149 -8.15 15.99 -5.49
CA ALA A 149 -8.93 16.47 -4.35
C ALA A 149 -10.13 15.56 -4.01
N LEU A 150 -10.70 14.89 -5.02
CA LEU A 150 -11.78 13.92 -4.81
C LEU A 150 -11.24 12.49 -4.68
N GLY A 151 -10.24 12.13 -5.48
CA GLY A 151 -9.74 10.76 -5.60
C GLY A 151 -8.87 10.28 -4.44
N LEU A 152 -8.25 11.18 -3.67
CA LEU A 152 -7.42 10.80 -2.52
C LEU A 152 -8.16 10.92 -1.18
N PRO A 153 -8.65 12.10 -0.74
CA PRO A 153 -9.16 12.26 0.62
C PRO A 153 -10.40 11.41 0.94
N LEU A 154 -11.37 11.34 0.02
CA LEU A 154 -12.63 10.62 0.27
C LEU A 154 -12.43 9.10 0.35
N PRO A 155 -11.76 8.43 -0.61
CA PRO A 155 -11.49 7.00 -0.49
C PRO A 155 -10.57 6.67 0.69
N MET A 156 -9.61 7.55 1.02
CA MET A 156 -8.74 7.36 2.19
C MET A 156 -9.51 7.46 3.50
N ALA A 157 -10.42 8.43 3.65
CA ALA A 157 -11.28 8.54 4.81
C ALA A 157 -12.17 7.29 4.96
N LEU A 158 -12.74 6.81 3.86
CA LEU A 158 -13.53 5.57 3.83
C LEU A 158 -12.67 4.36 4.27
N LEU A 159 -11.50 4.16 3.66
CA LEU A 159 -10.61 3.04 3.99
C LEU A 159 -10.12 3.10 5.44
N ALA A 160 -9.75 4.29 5.93
CA ALA A 160 -9.33 4.48 7.32
C ALA A 160 -10.48 4.15 8.29
N PHE A 161 -11.69 4.64 8.01
CA PHE A 161 -12.87 4.32 8.80
C PHE A 161 -13.16 2.82 8.80
N VAL A 162 -13.19 2.17 7.64
CA VAL A 162 -13.43 0.73 7.52
C VAL A 162 -12.35 -0.06 8.25
N GLY A 163 -11.07 0.30 8.11
CA GLY A 163 -9.97 -0.35 8.81
C GLY A 163 -10.13 -0.29 10.33
N VAL A 164 -10.41 0.90 10.89
CA VAL A 164 -10.66 1.07 12.32
C VAL A 164 -11.91 0.32 12.76
N ALA A 165 -12.99 0.39 11.98
CA ALA A 165 -14.26 -0.21 12.34
C ALA A 165 -14.23 -1.73 12.35
N VAL A 166 -13.66 -2.31 11.31
CA VAL A 166 -13.49 -3.75 11.20
C VAL A 166 -12.54 -4.25 12.29
N THR A 167 -11.41 -3.58 12.52
CA THR A 167 -10.46 -3.95 13.59
C THR A 167 -11.11 -3.87 14.98
N SER A 168 -11.93 -2.85 15.22
CA SER A 168 -12.68 -2.75 16.48
C SER A 168 -13.71 -3.86 16.62
N ALA A 169 -14.41 -4.23 15.54
CA ALA A 169 -15.36 -5.32 15.54
C ALA A 169 -14.70 -6.67 15.85
N THR A 170 -13.46 -6.91 15.39
CA THR A 170 -12.76 -8.18 15.68
C THR A 170 -12.54 -8.41 17.17
N VAL A 171 -12.45 -7.36 17.98
CA VAL A 171 -12.34 -7.49 19.44
C VAL A 171 -13.60 -8.15 20.02
N ILE A 172 -14.77 -7.85 19.47
CA ILE A 172 -16.03 -8.47 19.87
C ILE A 172 -16.13 -9.89 19.30
N ILE A 173 -15.79 -10.05 18.02
CA ILE A 173 -15.98 -11.32 17.28
C ILE A 173 -14.98 -12.40 17.73
N TYR A 174 -13.73 -12.02 17.97
CA TYR A 174 -12.61 -12.93 18.20
C TYR A 174 -11.86 -12.68 19.52
N GLY A 175 -12.21 -11.65 20.29
CA GLY A 175 -11.55 -11.32 21.56
C GLY A 175 -10.24 -10.55 21.42
N GLU A 176 -9.79 -10.25 20.19
CA GLU A 176 -8.55 -9.50 19.93
C GLU A 176 -8.66 -8.58 18.71
N ALA A 177 -7.83 -7.52 18.70
CA ALA A 177 -7.78 -6.57 17.60
C ALA A 177 -6.91 -7.12 16.45
N ILE A 178 -7.55 -7.45 15.33
CA ILE A 178 -6.89 -7.98 14.14
C ILE A 178 -6.91 -6.89 13.08
N TRP A 179 -5.76 -6.24 12.90
CA TRP A 179 -5.58 -5.15 11.94
C TRP A 179 -5.10 -5.63 10.57
N ASP A 180 -4.53 -6.84 10.49
CA ASP A 180 -4.07 -7.44 9.24
C ASP A 180 -5.27 -8.02 8.47
N PRO A 181 -5.61 -7.50 7.27
CA PRO A 181 -6.74 -7.98 6.48
C PRO A 181 -6.56 -9.42 6.01
N VAL A 182 -5.33 -9.90 5.78
CA VAL A 182 -5.06 -11.30 5.39
C VAL A 182 -5.37 -12.22 6.56
N ALA A 183 -4.86 -11.88 7.75
CA ALA A 183 -5.10 -12.64 8.98
C ALA A 183 -6.57 -12.66 9.36
N LEU A 184 -7.25 -11.52 9.28
CA LEU A 184 -8.70 -11.41 9.53
C LEU A 184 -9.48 -12.32 8.58
N THR A 185 -9.22 -12.20 7.28
CA THR A 185 -9.95 -12.97 6.27
C THR A 185 -9.72 -14.46 6.44
N GLY A 186 -8.50 -14.89 6.80
CA GLY A 186 -8.22 -16.29 7.13
C GLY A 186 -9.06 -16.84 8.29
N ARG A 187 -9.47 -15.98 9.24
CA ARG A 187 -10.33 -16.37 10.38
C ARG A 187 -11.84 -16.29 10.11
N MET A 188 -12.26 -15.62 9.04
CA MET A 188 -13.69 -15.50 8.70
C MET A 188 -14.34 -16.84 8.34
N GLY A 189 -13.55 -17.81 7.83
CA GLY A 189 -14.01 -19.15 7.48
C GLY A 189 -14.98 -19.20 6.28
N GLY A 190 -15.09 -20.38 5.64
CA GLY A 190 -16.02 -20.61 4.52
C GLY A 190 -15.56 -20.07 3.15
N SER A 191 -16.45 -20.16 2.15
CA SER A 191 -16.14 -19.78 0.76
C SER A 191 -15.94 -18.26 0.56
N ALA A 192 -16.46 -17.44 1.47
CA ALA A 192 -16.28 -15.99 1.46
C ALA A 192 -14.81 -15.56 1.64
N VAL A 193 -14.00 -16.37 2.33
CA VAL A 193 -12.56 -16.13 2.54
C VAL A 193 -11.82 -16.08 1.20
N VAL A 194 -12.11 -17.03 0.31
CA VAL A 194 -11.45 -17.10 -1.00
C VAL A 194 -11.80 -15.87 -1.83
N VAL A 195 -13.07 -15.46 -1.83
CA VAL A 195 -13.52 -14.27 -2.56
C VAL A 195 -12.85 -13.00 -2.03
N ALA A 196 -12.83 -12.83 -0.70
CA ALA A 196 -12.20 -11.67 -0.07
C ALA A 196 -10.69 -11.62 -0.30
N LEU A 197 -9.99 -12.76 -0.21
CA LEU A 197 -8.54 -12.83 -0.50
C LEU A 197 -8.23 -12.61 -1.99
N LEU A 198 -9.06 -13.12 -2.91
CA LEU A 198 -8.91 -12.84 -4.35
C LEU A 198 -9.07 -11.36 -4.66
N ALA A 199 -9.98 -10.71 -3.96
CA ALA A 199 -10.26 -9.32 -4.19
C ALA A 199 -9.22 -8.41 -3.50
N LEU A 200 -8.64 -8.84 -2.36
CA LEU A 200 -7.40 -8.29 -1.80
C LEU A 200 -6.22 -8.46 -2.76
N LEU A 201 -6.06 -9.61 -3.42
CA LEU A 201 -5.02 -9.81 -4.44
C LEU A 201 -5.15 -8.81 -5.58
N LEU A 202 -6.37 -8.59 -6.07
CA LEU A 202 -6.61 -7.59 -7.09
C LEU A 202 -6.27 -6.18 -6.59
N ALA A 203 -6.71 -5.83 -5.38
CA ALA A 203 -6.40 -4.56 -4.72
C ALA A 203 -4.89 -4.28 -4.64
N THR A 204 -4.14 -5.29 -4.19
CA THR A 204 -2.69 -5.18 -4.01
C THR A 204 -1.99 -5.12 -5.37
N LEU A 205 -2.43 -5.90 -6.35
CA LEU A 205 -1.86 -5.89 -7.70
C LEU A 205 -2.02 -4.52 -8.37
N THR A 206 -3.23 -3.95 -8.33
CA THR A 206 -3.54 -2.67 -8.97
C THR A 206 -2.71 -1.54 -8.35
N THR A 207 -2.74 -1.45 -7.02
CA THR A 207 -2.03 -0.41 -6.26
C THR A 207 -0.52 -0.53 -6.41
N ASN A 208 0.02 -1.75 -6.44
CA ASN A 208 1.45 -1.96 -6.53
C ASN A 208 2.00 -1.64 -7.93
N LEU A 209 1.27 -1.99 -9.00
CA LEU A 209 1.66 -1.59 -10.35
C LEU A 209 1.66 -0.06 -10.51
N ALA A 210 0.58 0.59 -10.09
CA ALA A 210 0.40 2.04 -10.18
C ALA A 210 1.43 2.80 -9.35
N ALA A 211 1.40 2.63 -8.04
CA ALA A 211 2.13 3.49 -7.12
C ALA A 211 3.61 3.09 -6.95
N ASN A 212 3.96 1.83 -7.25
CA ASN A 212 5.27 1.29 -6.89
C ASN A 212 6.12 0.82 -8.08
N VAL A 213 5.58 0.74 -9.29
CA VAL A 213 6.37 0.41 -10.50
C VAL A 213 6.57 1.61 -11.40
N VAL A 214 5.56 2.46 -11.58
CA VAL A 214 5.60 3.57 -12.55
C VAL A 214 6.76 4.53 -12.27
N ALA A 215 6.89 5.02 -11.04
CA ALA A 215 7.92 5.98 -10.68
C ALA A 215 9.35 5.46 -10.84
N PRO A 216 9.73 4.30 -10.27
CA PRO A 216 11.08 3.79 -10.47
C PRO A 216 11.32 3.38 -11.93
N ALA A 217 10.31 2.92 -12.67
CA ALA A 217 10.44 2.65 -14.10
C ALA A 217 10.77 3.91 -14.90
N ASN A 218 10.09 5.04 -14.65
CA ASN A 218 10.43 6.34 -15.22
C ASN A 218 11.82 6.81 -14.76
N GLY A 219 12.15 6.62 -13.48
CA GLY A 219 13.47 6.96 -12.93
C GLY A 219 14.61 6.25 -13.65
N PHE A 220 14.52 4.93 -13.80
CA PHE A 220 15.52 4.15 -14.52
C PHE A 220 15.59 4.51 -16.00
N SER A 221 14.44 4.76 -16.66
CA SER A 221 14.47 5.20 -18.05
C SER A 221 15.12 6.58 -18.22
N ASN A 222 14.94 7.49 -17.26
CA ASN A 222 15.56 8.81 -17.31
C ASN A 222 17.07 8.79 -17.04
N LEU A 223 17.58 7.78 -16.32
CA LEU A 223 19.03 7.61 -16.09
C LEU A 223 19.81 7.23 -17.36
N ALA A 224 19.21 6.42 -18.23
CA ALA A 224 19.84 6.03 -19.49
C ALA A 224 18.78 5.82 -20.59
N PRO A 225 18.19 6.90 -21.16
CA PRO A 225 17.04 6.83 -22.06
C PRO A 225 17.26 5.97 -23.31
N GLU A 226 18.50 5.94 -23.83
CA GLU A 226 18.86 5.15 -25.01
C GLU A 226 18.95 3.64 -24.72
N LYS A 227 19.12 3.24 -23.44
CA LYS A 227 19.38 1.85 -23.04
C LYS A 227 18.24 1.24 -22.24
N ILE A 228 17.51 2.05 -21.49
CA ILE A 228 16.50 1.60 -20.53
C ILE A 228 15.13 2.16 -20.96
N SER A 229 14.33 1.29 -21.56
CA SER A 229 12.91 1.60 -21.79
C SER A 229 12.12 1.56 -20.48
N PHE A 230 10.94 2.17 -20.45
CA PHE A 230 10.01 2.07 -19.31
C PHE A 230 9.76 0.62 -18.87
N ARG A 231 9.59 -0.30 -19.83
CA ARG A 231 9.41 -1.75 -19.54
C ARG A 231 10.65 -2.33 -18.85
N MET A 232 11.84 -1.98 -19.34
CA MET A 232 13.10 -2.42 -18.73
C MET A 232 13.26 -1.85 -17.31
N GLY A 233 12.92 -0.57 -17.10
CA GLY A 233 12.88 0.04 -15.76
C GLY A 233 11.91 -0.67 -14.81
N GLY A 234 10.76 -1.11 -15.31
CA GLY A 234 9.82 -1.95 -14.56
C GLY A 234 10.41 -3.30 -14.16
N TYR A 235 11.13 -3.99 -15.05
CA TYR A 235 11.82 -5.24 -14.73
C TYR A 235 12.95 -5.06 -13.71
N ILE A 236 13.74 -3.98 -13.82
CA ILE A 236 14.77 -3.63 -12.84
C ILE A 236 14.12 -3.42 -11.46
N THR A 237 13.03 -2.66 -11.41
CA THR A 237 12.24 -2.45 -10.19
C THR A 237 11.76 -3.77 -9.59
N ALA A 238 11.24 -4.66 -10.43
CA ALA A 238 10.75 -5.97 -10.01
C ALA A 238 11.88 -6.84 -9.44
N GLY A 239 13.06 -6.83 -10.07
CA GLY A 239 14.25 -7.56 -9.60
C GLY A 239 14.78 -7.03 -8.27
N ILE A 240 14.96 -5.71 -8.15
CA ILE A 240 15.39 -5.07 -6.89
C ILE A 240 14.38 -5.38 -5.78
N GLY A 241 13.08 -5.36 -6.09
CA GLY A 241 12.03 -5.66 -5.13
C GLY A 241 12.11 -7.06 -4.51
N ILE A 242 12.66 -8.05 -5.22
CA ILE A 242 13.00 -9.36 -4.64
C ILE A 242 14.29 -9.26 -3.81
N ALA A 243 15.32 -8.64 -4.38
CA ALA A 243 16.67 -8.58 -3.79
C ALA A 243 16.73 -7.87 -2.42
N ILE A 244 15.74 -7.04 -2.09
CA ILE A 244 15.64 -6.36 -0.78
C ILE A 244 15.03 -7.23 0.33
N PHE A 245 14.62 -8.47 0.06
CA PHE A 245 14.01 -9.39 1.05
C PHE A 245 12.86 -8.73 1.83
N PRO A 246 11.76 -8.33 1.16
CA PRO A 246 10.73 -7.47 1.75
C PRO A 246 10.06 -8.03 3.01
N TRP A 247 10.00 -9.36 3.16
CA TRP A 247 9.48 -10.02 4.36
C TRP A 247 10.33 -9.74 5.61
N LYS A 248 11.64 -9.54 5.48
CA LYS A 248 12.50 -9.18 6.61
C LYS A 248 12.23 -7.75 7.12
N LEU A 249 11.80 -6.85 6.22
CA LEU A 249 11.43 -5.48 6.60
C LEU A 249 10.11 -5.43 7.39
N LEU A 250 9.25 -6.44 7.21
CA LEU A 250 7.95 -6.54 7.88
C LEU A 250 7.96 -7.46 9.11
N GLU A 251 9.11 -8.03 9.49
CA GLU A 251 9.22 -8.93 10.64
C GLU A 251 8.86 -8.23 11.96
N SER A 252 9.04 -6.90 12.04
CA SER A 252 8.64 -6.08 13.18
C SER A 252 7.92 -4.81 12.73
N THR A 253 6.68 -4.61 13.21
CA THR A 253 5.90 -3.38 13.01
C THR A 253 6.66 -2.15 13.52
N GLY A 254 7.41 -2.30 14.62
CA GLY A 254 8.24 -1.22 15.18
C GLY A 254 9.38 -0.83 14.24
N ALA A 255 10.10 -1.82 13.69
CA ALA A 255 11.16 -1.56 12.71
C ALA A 255 10.59 -0.92 11.43
N TYR A 256 9.44 -1.40 10.95
CA TYR A 256 8.79 -0.84 9.78
C TYR A 256 8.38 0.63 9.96
N ILE A 257 7.70 0.96 11.07
CA ILE A 257 7.23 2.33 11.32
C ILE A 257 8.39 3.23 11.72
N PHE A 258 9.14 2.88 12.76
CA PHE A 258 10.07 3.81 13.40
C PHE A 258 11.45 3.84 12.77
N THR A 259 11.88 2.79 12.08
CA THR A 259 13.18 2.75 11.40
C THR A 259 13.03 3.04 9.92
N TRP A 260 12.18 2.28 9.23
CA TRP A 260 12.03 2.41 7.78
C TRP A 260 11.24 3.66 7.39
N LEU A 261 9.96 3.77 7.76
CA LEU A 261 9.12 4.89 7.32
C LEU A 261 9.64 6.24 7.83
N ILE A 262 9.99 6.37 9.12
CA ILE A 262 10.51 7.63 9.66
C ILE A 262 11.86 7.99 9.04
N GLY A 263 12.82 7.05 8.97
CA GLY A 263 14.13 7.31 8.40
C GLY A 263 14.03 7.72 6.92
N TYR A 264 13.16 7.06 6.17
CA TYR A 264 12.86 7.41 4.79
C TYR A 264 12.23 8.80 4.64
N SER A 265 11.27 9.13 5.50
CA SER A 265 10.58 10.43 5.50
C SER A 265 11.54 11.59 5.76
N ALA A 266 12.52 11.38 6.65
CA ALA A 266 13.53 12.38 6.97
C ALA A 266 14.39 12.76 5.77
N LEU A 267 14.56 11.85 4.79
CA LEU A 267 15.30 12.11 3.55
C LEU A 267 14.41 12.74 2.48
N LEU A 268 13.17 12.27 2.32
CA LEU A 268 12.27 12.78 1.29
C LEU A 268 11.74 14.19 1.57
N GLY A 269 11.50 14.53 2.84
CA GLY A 269 10.98 15.84 3.23
C GLY A 269 11.83 17.01 2.70
N PRO A 270 13.16 17.01 2.92
CA PRO A 270 14.05 18.01 2.37
C PRO A 270 14.04 18.08 0.84
N ILE A 271 13.98 16.94 0.14
CA ILE A 271 13.92 16.90 -1.33
C ILE A 271 12.65 17.62 -1.80
N ALA A 272 11.49 17.29 -1.23
CA ALA A 272 10.23 17.94 -1.55
C ALA A 272 10.29 19.45 -1.27
N GLY A 273 10.85 19.84 -0.12
CA GLY A 273 11.01 21.24 0.26
C GLY A 273 11.88 22.03 -0.73
N ILE A 274 13.02 21.47 -1.16
CA ILE A 274 13.90 22.09 -2.14
C ILE A 274 13.19 22.26 -3.48
N MET A 275 12.49 21.22 -3.97
CA MET A 275 11.75 21.28 -5.23
C MET A 275 10.66 22.37 -5.21
N LEU A 276 9.91 22.48 -4.12
CA LEU A 276 8.87 23.50 -3.95
C LEU A 276 9.47 24.91 -3.87
N ALA A 277 10.54 25.10 -3.09
CA ALA A 277 11.20 26.38 -2.94
C ALA A 277 11.82 26.86 -4.27
N ASP A 278 12.52 25.98 -4.98
CA ASP A 278 13.10 26.29 -6.30
C ASP A 278 12.02 26.68 -7.31
N TYR A 279 10.95 25.88 -7.44
CA TYR A 279 9.91 26.15 -8.42
C TYR A 279 9.05 27.39 -8.10
N PHE A 280 8.54 27.51 -6.88
CA PHE A 280 7.60 28.59 -6.53
C PHE A 280 8.27 29.88 -6.06
N LEU A 281 9.34 29.80 -5.27
CA LEU A 281 9.96 30.99 -4.65
C LEU A 281 11.08 31.56 -5.52
N ILE A 282 12.00 30.71 -6.00
CA ILE A 282 13.18 31.15 -6.78
C ILE A 282 12.78 31.42 -8.23
N ARG A 283 12.21 30.42 -8.90
CA ARG A 283 11.87 30.47 -10.33
C ARG A 283 10.51 31.07 -10.63
N ARG A 284 9.66 31.28 -9.60
CA ARG A 284 8.32 31.87 -9.72
C ARG A 284 7.49 31.24 -10.84
N THR A 285 7.49 29.90 -10.89
CA THR A 285 6.81 29.06 -11.88
C THR A 285 7.26 29.26 -13.34
N GLN A 286 8.46 29.80 -13.57
CA GLN A 286 9.07 29.93 -14.90
C GLN A 286 10.20 28.91 -15.10
N LEU A 287 10.03 27.99 -16.05
CA LEU A 287 11.01 26.96 -16.38
C LEU A 287 11.48 27.12 -17.83
N ASP A 288 12.79 27.02 -18.05
CA ASP A 288 13.36 26.86 -19.39
C ASP A 288 13.38 25.37 -19.75
N VAL A 289 12.38 24.95 -20.53
CA VAL A 289 12.24 23.55 -20.95
C VAL A 289 13.42 23.09 -21.78
N ALA A 290 13.99 23.94 -22.64
CA ALA A 290 15.10 23.54 -23.49
C ALA A 290 16.36 23.27 -22.66
N ALA A 291 16.59 24.03 -21.58
CA ALA A 291 17.70 23.80 -20.68
C ALA A 291 17.60 22.49 -19.87
N LEU A 292 16.39 21.95 -19.66
CA LEU A 292 16.17 20.71 -18.90
C LEU A 292 16.59 19.43 -19.66
N PHE A 293 16.75 19.50 -20.99
CA PHE A 293 17.04 18.35 -21.85
C PHE A 293 18.36 18.47 -22.62
N ARG A 294 19.29 19.31 -22.13
CA ARG A 294 20.64 19.47 -22.71
C ARG A 294 21.66 18.54 -22.08
#